data_AF-A0ABD0C5S6-F1
#
_entry.id   AF-A0ABD0C5S6-F1
#
_cell.length_a   1.000
_cell.length_b   1.000
_cell.length_c   1.000
_cell.angle_alpha   90.00
_cell.angle_beta   90.00
_cell.angle_gamma   90.00
#
_symmetry.space_group_name_H-M   'P 1'
#
loop_
_entity.id
_entity.type
_entity.pdbx_description
1 polymer ?
#
loop_
_entity_poly.entity_id
_entity_poly.type
_entity_poly.pdbx_seq_one_letter_code
_entity_poly.pdbx_strand_id
1 'polypeptide(L)'
;MSKSKKKKRKQVIKEIEEMNIIIEFLTDNTVYYYLDTVPKTIGREDSYYDGYQDWCDKSYLPAFAESVTRITFAMMEYNYAEVYLEPEFYPKKYSKYVGKNIRNIGFDKLEEIIKHIVLKWQGILIIKLVDKKHREFFIQIKDEWETIFLNLGGKNLKLVKELA
;
A
#
# COMPACT_ATOMS: atom_id res chain seq x y z
N MET A 1 -22.93 -18.08 6.07
CA MET A 1 -21.95 -17.40 6.97
C MET A 1 -22.59 -17.21 8.35
N SER A 2 -21.96 -17.66 9.43
CA SER A 2 -22.53 -17.57 10.79
C SER A 2 -22.69 -16.13 11.29
N LYS A 3 -23.63 -15.87 12.21
CA LYS A 3 -23.89 -14.54 12.80
C LYS A 3 -22.62 -13.93 13.43
N SER A 4 -21.82 -14.73 14.11
CA SER A 4 -20.53 -14.32 14.70
C SER A 4 -19.52 -13.84 13.64
N LYS A 5 -19.34 -14.58 12.54
CA LYS A 5 -18.44 -14.17 11.44
C LYS A 5 -18.87 -12.85 10.78
N LYS A 6 -20.19 -12.62 10.64
CA LYS A 6 -20.72 -11.34 10.13
C LYS A 6 -20.42 -10.17 11.07
N LYS A 7 -20.57 -10.35 12.39
CA LYS A 7 -20.27 -9.33 13.39
C LYS A 7 -18.78 -8.96 13.37
N LYS A 8 -17.89 -9.97 13.34
CA LYS A 8 -16.44 -9.74 13.24
C LYS A 8 -16.05 -8.98 11.97
N ARG A 9 -16.63 -9.33 10.82
CA ARG A 9 -16.36 -8.62 9.56
C ARG A 9 -16.75 -7.13 9.63
N LYS A 10 -17.92 -6.82 10.18
CA LYS A 10 -18.37 -5.42 10.37
C LYS A 10 -17.45 -4.63 11.29
N GLN A 11 -16.96 -5.29 12.35
CA GLN A 11 -16.01 -4.67 13.28
C GLN A 11 -14.70 -4.31 12.57
N VAL A 12 -14.13 -5.23 11.78
CA VAL A 12 -12.90 -4.94 11.01
C VAL A 12 -13.11 -3.84 9.98
N ILE A 13 -14.29 -3.76 9.35
CA ILE A 13 -14.59 -2.65 8.42
C ILE A 13 -14.55 -1.30 9.15
N LYS A 14 -15.16 -1.22 10.34
CA LYS A 14 -15.10 -0.02 11.18
C LYS A 14 -13.68 0.35 11.59
N GLU A 15 -12.85 -0.64 11.91
CA GLU A 15 -11.43 -0.42 12.21
C GLU A 15 -10.67 0.15 11.02
N ILE A 16 -10.97 -0.30 9.79
CA ILE A 16 -10.36 0.26 8.57
C ILE A 16 -10.82 1.70 8.34
N GLU A 17 -12.12 1.99 8.53
CA GLU A 17 -12.65 3.37 8.45
C GLU A 17 -11.94 4.31 9.45
N GLU A 18 -11.71 3.86 10.68
CA GLU A 18 -10.94 4.61 11.69
C GLU A 18 -9.47 4.80 11.28
N MET A 19 -8.83 3.79 10.65
CA MET A 19 -7.48 3.92 10.12
C MET A 19 -7.41 4.96 8.99
N ASN A 20 -8.41 5.05 8.12
CA ASN A 20 -8.44 6.06 7.06
C ASN A 20 -8.50 7.48 7.61
N ILE A 21 -9.31 7.72 8.64
CA ILE A 21 -9.34 9.05 9.31
C ILE A 21 -7.95 9.42 9.83
N ILE A 22 -7.21 8.46 10.40
CA ILE A 22 -5.83 8.68 10.85
C ILE A 22 -4.88 8.93 9.67
N ILE A 23 -5.00 8.15 8.59
CA ILE A 23 -4.18 8.27 7.38
C ILE A 23 -4.38 9.64 6.73
N GLU A 24 -5.63 10.10 6.59
CA GLU A 24 -5.98 11.42 6.07
C GLU A 24 -5.36 12.52 6.95
N PHE A 25 -5.57 12.45 8.27
CA PHE A 25 -4.98 13.39 9.20
C PHE A 25 -3.45 13.45 9.06
N LEU A 26 -2.77 12.30 8.98
CA LEU A 26 -1.32 12.22 8.83
C LEU A 26 -0.85 12.79 7.49
N THR A 27 -1.59 12.53 6.41
CA THR A 27 -1.27 13.05 5.07
C THR A 27 -1.34 14.57 5.03
N ASP A 28 -2.33 15.16 5.69
CA ASP A 28 -2.56 16.61 5.70
C ASP A 28 -1.65 17.36 6.69
N ASN A 29 -1.22 16.71 7.76
CA ASN A 29 -0.57 17.39 8.90
C ASN A 29 0.87 16.97 9.15
N THR A 30 1.41 15.98 8.43
CA THR A 30 2.76 15.46 8.67
C THR A 30 3.54 15.25 7.39
N VAL A 31 4.88 15.25 7.50
CA VAL A 31 5.75 14.85 6.40
C VAL A 31 5.66 13.33 6.25
N TYR A 32 5.28 12.87 5.06
CA TYR A 32 5.27 11.47 4.68
C TYR A 32 6.30 11.17 3.58
N TYR A 33 6.63 9.91 3.43
CA TYR A 33 7.53 9.47 2.35
C TYR A 33 6.69 8.92 1.20
N TYR A 34 6.78 9.55 0.03
CA TYR A 34 6.21 9.07 -1.22
C TYR A 34 7.25 8.20 -1.93
N LEU A 35 6.86 6.99 -2.32
CA LEU A 35 7.74 6.12 -3.08
C LEU A 35 7.81 6.59 -4.53
N ASP A 36 8.90 7.26 -4.86
CA ASP A 36 9.21 7.65 -6.23
C ASP A 36 10.32 6.75 -6.79
N THR A 37 9.95 5.84 -7.69
CA THR A 37 10.92 5.02 -8.43
C THR A 37 11.02 5.43 -9.90
N VAL A 38 10.45 6.59 -10.27
CA VAL A 38 10.58 7.09 -11.64
C VAL A 38 12.04 7.51 -11.86
N PRO A 39 12.70 7.04 -12.94
CA PRO A 39 14.08 7.41 -13.20
C PRO A 39 14.26 8.92 -13.30
N LYS A 40 15.19 9.48 -12.52
CA LYS A 40 15.57 10.91 -12.53
C LYS A 40 15.98 11.45 -13.90
N THR A 41 16.28 10.57 -14.85
CA THR A 41 16.69 10.90 -16.21
C THR A 41 15.54 11.34 -17.10
N ILE A 42 14.29 11.22 -16.65
CA ILE A 42 13.14 11.72 -17.39
C ILE A 42 12.93 13.19 -17.01
N GLY A 43 13.50 14.09 -17.81
CA GLY A 43 13.35 15.53 -17.64
C GLY A 43 11.89 15.95 -17.81
N ARG A 44 11.41 16.80 -16.90
CA ARG A 44 10.03 17.34 -16.84
C ARG A 44 9.53 18.07 -18.10
N GLU A 45 10.37 18.25 -19.12
CA GLU A 45 10.00 18.95 -20.37
C GLU A 45 9.48 18.00 -21.45
N ASP A 46 9.73 16.68 -21.34
CA ASP A 46 9.26 15.68 -22.30
C ASP A 46 7.86 15.15 -21.98
N SER A 47 7.29 15.54 -20.83
CA SER A 47 6.01 15.04 -20.30
C SER A 47 4.75 15.64 -20.95
N TYR A 48 4.90 16.37 -22.06
CA TYR A 48 3.79 17.02 -22.78
C TYR A 48 3.27 16.21 -23.98
N TYR A 49 3.75 14.98 -24.19
CA TYR A 49 3.32 14.13 -25.29
C TYR A 49 2.22 13.14 -24.88
N ASP A 50 1.16 13.08 -25.70
CA ASP A 50 0.21 11.96 -25.69
C ASP A 50 0.97 10.63 -25.76
N GLY A 51 0.70 9.73 -24.82
CA GLY A 51 1.34 8.41 -24.72
C GLY A 51 2.57 8.34 -23.80
N TYR A 52 3.00 9.45 -23.18
CA TYR A 52 4.07 9.41 -22.16
C TYR A 52 3.67 8.54 -20.96
N GLN A 53 2.44 8.69 -20.46
CA GLN A 53 1.93 7.87 -19.36
C GLN A 53 1.88 6.39 -19.77
N ASP A 54 1.32 6.07 -20.94
CA ASP A 54 1.29 4.69 -21.47
C ASP A 54 2.71 4.09 -21.61
N TRP A 55 3.68 4.90 -22.03
CA TRP A 55 5.07 4.49 -22.13
C TRP A 55 5.70 4.25 -20.76
N CYS A 56 5.44 5.13 -19.78
CA CYS A 56 5.89 4.95 -18.39
C CYS A 56 5.27 3.69 -17.78
N ASP A 57 3.99 3.47 -17.99
CA ASP A 57 3.28 2.31 -17.47
C ASP A 57 3.82 1.02 -18.07
N LYS A 58 4.09 1.03 -19.38
CA LYS A 58 4.69 -0.12 -20.06
C LYS A 58 6.13 -0.38 -19.60
N SER A 59 6.92 0.67 -19.40
CA SER A 59 8.38 0.57 -19.22
C SER A 59 8.78 0.41 -17.76
N TYR A 60 8.06 1.02 -16.83
CA TYR A 60 8.50 1.20 -15.45
C TYR A 60 7.49 0.69 -14.41
N LEU A 61 6.18 0.69 -14.68
CA LEU A 61 5.17 0.28 -13.68
C LEU A 61 5.36 -1.17 -13.19
N PRO A 62 5.80 -2.14 -14.02
CA PRO A 62 6.20 -3.46 -13.52
C PRO A 62 7.31 -3.39 -12.48
N ALA A 63 8.36 -2.62 -12.73
CA ALA A 63 9.47 -2.45 -11.80
C ALA A 63 9.04 -1.73 -10.52
N PHE A 64 8.16 -0.73 -10.62
CA PHE A 64 7.54 -0.09 -9.46
C PHE A 64 6.75 -1.09 -8.61
N ALA A 65 5.91 -1.92 -9.25
CA ALA A 65 5.15 -2.95 -8.56
C ALA A 65 6.06 -3.97 -7.82
N GLU A 66 7.20 -4.35 -8.42
CA GLU A 66 8.21 -5.17 -7.75
C GLU A 66 8.82 -4.46 -6.54
N SER A 67 9.19 -3.18 -6.68
CA SER A 67 9.75 -2.37 -5.59
C SER A 67 8.78 -2.22 -4.43
N VAL A 68 7.52 -1.88 -4.72
CA VAL A 68 6.44 -1.80 -3.72
C VAL A 68 6.30 -3.14 -2.98
N THR A 69 6.28 -4.26 -3.72
CA THR A 69 6.17 -5.60 -3.14
C THR A 69 7.36 -5.92 -2.22
N ARG A 70 8.59 -5.71 -2.70
CA ARG A 70 9.82 -5.96 -1.96
C ARG A 70 9.88 -5.13 -0.67
N ILE A 71 9.63 -3.83 -0.77
CA ILE A 71 9.64 -2.93 0.39
C ILE A 71 8.57 -3.34 1.38
N THR A 72 7.35 -3.61 0.92
CA THR A 72 6.23 -4.04 1.76
C THR A 72 6.58 -5.30 2.55
N PHE A 73 7.12 -6.32 1.89
CA PHE A 73 7.49 -7.57 2.55
C PHE A 73 8.64 -7.41 3.54
N ALA A 74 9.68 -6.64 3.20
CA ALA A 74 10.74 -6.32 4.15
C ALA A 74 10.19 -5.60 5.39
N MET A 75 9.31 -4.62 5.20
CA MET A 75 8.69 -3.89 6.30
C MET A 75 7.84 -4.80 7.20
N MET A 76 7.13 -5.76 6.62
CA MET A 76 6.32 -6.76 7.34
C MET A 76 7.16 -7.85 8.04
N GLU A 77 8.41 -8.03 7.67
CA GLU A 77 9.35 -8.94 8.33
C GLU A 77 9.90 -8.32 9.62
N TYR A 78 10.22 -7.03 9.59
CA TYR A 78 10.80 -6.34 10.74
C TYR A 78 9.78 -5.80 11.75
N ASN A 79 8.49 -5.81 11.41
CA ASN A 79 7.43 -5.19 12.21
C ASN A 79 6.20 -6.10 12.30
N TYR A 80 5.42 -5.96 13.39
CA TYR A 80 4.06 -6.53 13.39
C TYR A 80 3.25 -5.84 12.30
N ALA A 81 2.44 -6.60 11.56
CA ALA A 81 1.74 -6.11 10.39
C ALA A 81 0.31 -6.61 10.31
N GLU A 82 -0.59 -5.70 9.98
CA GLU A 82 -1.96 -5.99 9.57
C GLU A 82 -2.16 -5.48 8.16
N VAL A 83 -2.84 -6.27 7.33
CA VAL A 83 -3.01 -5.95 5.91
C VAL A 83 -4.50 -6.00 5.59
N TYR A 84 -5.02 -4.93 4.99
CA TYR A 84 -6.43 -4.76 4.69
C TYR A 84 -6.63 -4.24 3.27
N LEU A 85 -7.67 -4.76 2.60
CA LEU A 85 -8.23 -4.09 1.43
C LEU A 85 -9.17 -3.00 1.91
N GLU A 86 -9.07 -1.83 1.28
CA GLU A 86 -9.98 -0.72 1.51
C GLU A 86 -11.43 -1.11 1.13
N PRO A 87 -12.40 -1.06 2.08
CA PRO A 87 -13.78 -1.44 1.81
C PRO A 87 -14.47 -0.70 0.68
N GLU A 88 -14.12 0.56 0.43
CA GLU A 88 -14.74 1.36 -0.64
C GLU A 88 -14.06 1.16 -2.00
N PHE A 89 -12.75 0.92 -1.97
CA PHE A 89 -11.90 0.86 -3.16
C PHE A 89 -11.12 -0.46 -3.18
N TYR A 90 -11.76 -1.54 -3.66
CA TYR A 90 -11.11 -2.85 -3.80
C TYR A 90 -11.38 -3.51 -5.16
N PRO A 91 -10.46 -4.34 -5.68
CA PRO A 91 -10.74 -5.16 -6.85
C PRO A 91 -11.83 -6.18 -6.56
N LYS A 92 -12.87 -6.25 -7.40
CA LYS A 92 -13.96 -7.25 -7.27
C LYS A 92 -13.43 -8.70 -7.16
N LYS A 93 -12.32 -8.99 -7.86
CA LYS A 93 -11.56 -10.27 -7.80
C LYS A 93 -11.21 -10.68 -6.37
N TYR A 94 -11.00 -9.72 -5.47
CA TYR A 94 -10.56 -9.92 -4.10
C TYR A 94 -11.64 -9.59 -3.05
N SER A 95 -12.89 -9.37 -3.46
CA SER A 95 -14.05 -9.07 -2.59
C SER A 95 -14.20 -10.00 -1.37
N LYS A 96 -13.78 -11.27 -1.48
CA LYS A 96 -13.80 -12.26 -0.39
C LYS A 96 -12.89 -11.90 0.80
N TYR A 97 -11.95 -10.99 0.62
CA TYR A 97 -10.98 -10.54 1.61
C TYR A 97 -11.40 -9.26 2.33
N VAL A 98 -12.37 -8.50 1.80
CA VAL A 98 -12.85 -7.24 2.41
C VAL A 98 -13.38 -7.48 3.82
N GLY A 99 -12.92 -6.67 4.78
CA GLY A 99 -13.23 -6.79 6.20
C GLY A 99 -12.52 -7.97 6.88
N LYS A 100 -11.31 -8.30 6.43
CA LYS A 100 -10.43 -9.30 7.06
C LYS A 100 -8.98 -8.81 7.03
N ASN A 101 -8.24 -9.07 8.10
CA ASN A 101 -6.78 -8.98 8.07
C ASN A 101 -6.25 -10.13 7.19
N ILE A 102 -5.61 -9.78 6.08
CA ILE A 102 -5.06 -10.73 5.10
C ILE A 102 -3.56 -10.97 5.24
N ARG A 103 -2.91 -10.51 6.31
CA ARG A 103 -1.47 -10.71 6.55
C ARG A 103 -1.00 -12.16 6.36
N ASN A 104 -1.86 -13.13 6.65
CA ASN A 104 -1.52 -14.56 6.71
C ASN A 104 -2.07 -15.38 5.54
N ILE A 105 -2.44 -14.76 4.41
CA ILE A 105 -2.94 -15.50 3.24
C ILE A 105 -1.83 -16.14 2.37
N GLY A 106 -0.56 -15.93 2.73
CA GLY A 106 0.63 -16.34 1.97
C GLY A 106 1.24 -15.20 1.15
N PHE A 107 2.57 -15.19 1.02
CA PHE A 107 3.30 -14.12 0.30
C PHE A 107 2.95 -14.07 -1.18
N ASP A 108 2.91 -15.22 -1.87
CA ASP A 108 2.51 -15.29 -3.29
C ASP A 108 1.15 -14.63 -3.55
N LYS A 109 0.20 -14.83 -2.62
CA LYS A 109 -1.14 -14.26 -2.75
C LYS A 109 -1.19 -12.78 -2.41
N LEU A 110 -0.40 -12.32 -1.44
CA LEU A 110 -0.27 -10.89 -1.13
C LEU A 110 0.42 -10.15 -2.29
N GLU A 111 1.47 -10.73 -2.87
CA GLU A 111 2.15 -10.21 -4.04
C GLU A 111 1.17 -10.07 -5.22
N GLU A 112 0.37 -11.10 -5.49
CA GLU A 112 -0.66 -11.04 -6.54
C GLU A 112 -1.67 -9.89 -6.30
N ILE A 113 -2.02 -9.60 -5.05
CA ILE A 113 -2.93 -8.51 -4.70
C ILE A 113 -2.24 -7.16 -4.87
N ILE A 114 -1.03 -6.99 -4.34
CA ILE A 114 -0.25 -5.74 -4.45
C ILE A 114 -0.02 -5.41 -5.93
N LYS A 115 0.49 -6.36 -6.72
CA LYS A 115 0.72 -6.18 -8.15
C LYS A 115 -0.57 -5.92 -8.92
N HIS A 116 -1.69 -6.55 -8.54
CA HIS A 116 -2.97 -6.23 -9.18
C HIS A 116 -3.40 -4.78 -8.91
N ILE A 117 -3.29 -4.32 -7.67
CA ILE A 117 -3.65 -2.94 -7.30
C ILE A 117 -2.83 -1.94 -8.13
N VAL A 118 -1.52 -2.11 -8.15
CA VAL A 118 -0.57 -1.24 -8.86
C VAL A 118 -0.72 -1.35 -10.39
N LEU A 119 -0.78 -2.56 -10.96
CA LEU A 119 -0.74 -2.75 -12.42
C LEU A 119 -2.10 -2.65 -13.11
N LYS A 120 -3.21 -2.80 -12.38
CA LYS A 120 -4.57 -2.72 -12.94
C LYS A 120 -5.33 -1.49 -12.52
N TRP A 121 -4.68 -0.63 -11.74
CA TRP A 121 -5.22 0.63 -11.26
C TRP A 121 -6.55 0.44 -10.54
N GLN A 122 -6.53 -0.49 -9.59
CA GLN A 122 -7.75 -0.94 -8.94
C GLN A 122 -7.54 -1.14 -7.46
N GLY A 123 -8.10 -0.21 -6.70
CA GLY A 123 -8.30 -0.32 -5.26
C GLY A 123 -7.07 0.06 -4.45
N ILE A 124 -7.21 -0.12 -3.14
CA ILE A 124 -6.26 0.38 -2.15
C ILE A 124 -5.96 -0.74 -1.15
N LEU A 125 -4.68 -0.89 -0.82
CA LEU A 125 -4.21 -1.73 0.26
C LEU A 125 -3.70 -0.85 1.40
N ILE A 126 -4.21 -1.10 2.59
CA ILE A 126 -3.77 -0.44 3.83
C ILE A 126 -2.99 -1.45 4.64
N ILE A 127 -1.76 -1.10 4.99
CA ILE A 127 -0.90 -1.91 5.83
C ILE A 127 -0.58 -1.12 7.09
N LYS A 128 -1.10 -1.57 8.22
CA LYS A 128 -0.75 -1.04 9.54
C LYS A 128 0.47 -1.80 10.05
N LEU A 129 1.49 -1.07 10.46
CA LEU A 129 2.73 -1.62 10.99
C LEU A 129 2.98 -1.11 12.41
N VAL A 130 3.50 -1.97 13.27
CA VAL A 130 3.87 -1.64 14.65
C VAL A 130 5.28 -2.12 14.92
N ASP A 131 6.17 -1.20 15.29
CA ASP A 131 7.56 -1.54 15.60
C ASP A 131 7.73 -2.07 17.03
N LYS A 132 8.96 -2.48 17.37
CA LYS A 132 9.33 -2.98 18.70
C LYS A 132 9.17 -1.94 19.83
N LYS A 133 8.99 -0.66 19.51
CA LYS A 133 8.71 0.42 20.46
C LYS A 133 7.22 0.78 20.50
N HIS A 134 6.36 -0.05 19.92
CA HIS A 134 4.92 0.16 19.82
C HIS A 134 4.52 1.43 19.06
N ARG A 135 5.38 1.89 18.13
CA ARG A 135 5.04 3.01 17.25
C ARG A 135 4.29 2.47 16.04
N GLU A 136 3.12 3.06 15.78
CA GLU A 136 2.28 2.73 14.64
C GLU A 136 2.64 3.59 13.43
N PHE A 137 2.69 2.98 12.26
CA PHE A 137 2.90 3.66 10.99
C PHE A 137 2.19 2.89 9.88
N PHE A 138 1.95 3.55 8.76
CA PHE A 138 1.08 3.02 7.71
C PHE A 138 1.80 3.01 6.37
N ILE A 139 1.51 1.97 5.58
CA ILE A 139 1.75 1.97 4.14
C ILE A 139 0.37 1.99 3.49
N GLN A 140 0.16 2.94 2.58
CA GLN A 140 -0.99 2.92 1.69
C GLN A 140 -0.49 2.71 0.28
N ILE A 141 -0.85 1.57 -0.30
CA ILE A 141 -0.59 1.24 -1.70
C ILE A 141 -1.89 1.52 -2.44
N LYS A 142 -1.87 2.53 -3.30
CA LYS A 142 -3.00 2.85 -4.17
C LYS A 142 -2.71 2.35 -5.59
N ASP A 143 -3.63 2.67 -6.48
CA ASP A 143 -3.45 2.49 -7.90
C ASP A 143 -2.27 3.31 -8.47
N GLU A 144 -1.87 2.94 -9.68
CA GLU A 144 -0.84 3.64 -10.44
C GLU A 144 0.51 3.70 -9.72
N TRP A 145 1.03 4.92 -9.54
CA TRP A 145 2.34 5.25 -9.04
C TRP A 145 2.32 5.67 -7.58
N GLU A 146 1.17 5.55 -6.90
CA GLU A 146 0.97 6.12 -5.57
C GLU A 146 1.15 5.07 -4.48
N THR A 147 2.30 5.11 -3.82
CA THR A 147 2.54 4.39 -2.56
C THR A 147 3.16 5.34 -1.55
N ILE A 148 2.48 5.52 -0.42
CA ILE A 148 2.90 6.45 0.63
C ILE A 148 3.16 5.73 1.95
N PHE A 149 4.11 6.27 2.70
CA PHE A 149 4.50 5.79 4.01
C PHE A 149 4.32 6.91 5.04
N LEU A 150 3.44 6.68 6.01
CA LEU A 150 2.97 7.68 6.96
C LEU A 150 3.49 7.39 8.37
N ASN A 151 3.82 8.44 9.13
CA ASN A 151 4.42 8.35 10.47
C ASN A 151 5.71 7.48 10.51
N LEU A 152 6.42 7.42 9.37
CA LEU A 152 7.61 6.59 9.20
C LEU A 152 8.87 7.34 9.68
N GLY A 153 9.60 6.77 10.63
CA GLY A 153 10.81 7.39 11.17
C GLY A 153 11.91 6.40 11.57
N GLY A 154 13.12 6.94 11.79
CA GLY A 154 14.27 6.17 12.27
C GLY A 154 14.66 5.03 11.33
N LYS A 155 14.88 3.82 11.88
CA LYS A 155 15.35 2.65 11.13
C LYS A 155 14.41 2.22 10.00
N ASN A 156 13.10 2.37 10.21
CA ASN A 156 12.09 2.01 9.22
C ASN A 156 12.10 2.97 8.02
N LEU A 157 12.29 4.28 8.24
CA LEU A 157 12.49 5.24 7.15
C LEU A 157 13.80 4.98 6.39
N LYS A 158 14.87 4.66 7.11
CA LYS A 158 16.15 4.31 6.50
C LYS A 158 16.02 3.07 5.61
N LEU A 159 15.35 2.03 6.09
CA LEU A 159 15.09 0.81 5.34
C LEU A 159 14.33 1.07 4.03
N VAL A 160 13.25 1.85 4.08
CA VAL A 160 12.48 2.19 2.86
C VAL A 160 13.35 2.93 1.86
N LYS A 161 14.17 3.90 2.30
CA LYS A 161 15.08 4.65 1.41
C LYS A 161 16.21 3.82 0.83
N GLU A 162 16.67 2.78 1.52
CA GLU A 162 17.71 1.86 1.02
C GLU A 162 17.16 0.86 0.00
N LEU A 163 15.85 0.58 0.07
CA LEU A 163 15.16 -0.37 -0.79
C LEU A 163 14.35 0.29 -1.92
N ALA A 164 14.23 1.61 -1.94
CA ALA A 164 13.62 2.39 -3.02
C ALA A 164 14.66 2.69 -4.10
#